data_AF-A0A1I7U2S3-F1
#
_entry.id   AF-A0A1I7U2S3-F1
#
_cell.length_a   1.000
_cell.length_b   1.000
_cell.length_c   1.000
_cell.angle_alpha   90.00
_cell.angle_beta   90.00
_cell.angle_gamma   90.00
#
_symmetry.space_group_name_H-M   'P 1'
#
loop_
_entity.id
_entity.type
_entity.pdbx_description
1 polymer ?
#
loop_
_entity_poly.entity_id
_entity_poly.type
_entity_poly.pdbx_seq_one_letter_code
_entity_poly.pdbx_strand_id
1 'polypeptide(L)'
;MIGSDKLFLLQNLKIVRNTDERSKIILKAFAINMMVLMYYYGFTEQTKQFRELSRNTDLIPPYINIRSDLFIAPKYGILACGIRKSMSQLLINIMCLLHNETEFQRQNRSLNDTWMSDRVCSHKDPHFHIPQKSVDSYQNLTRFAFIRDPFDRFISFYLHICKNDKGCWDCGDNMRCVVEKVYISLKNYERNPDEATSSLVDRHAAPISW
;
A
#
# COMPACT_ATOMS: atom_id res chain seq x y z
N MET A 1 63.26 20.61 17.05
CA MET A 1 62.82 20.81 18.45
C MET A 1 61.60 21.73 18.39
N ILE A 2 60.41 21.24 18.04
CA ILE A 2 59.36 20.74 18.95
C ILE A 2 59.29 21.55 20.26
N GLY A 3 58.31 22.45 20.34
CA GLY A 3 57.88 23.13 21.56
C GLY A 3 56.41 23.52 21.36
N SER A 4 55.52 22.74 21.97
CA SER A 4 54.07 22.78 21.80
C SER A 4 53.44 23.78 22.76
N ASP A 5 52.82 24.84 22.23
CA ASP A 5 51.94 25.70 23.02
C ASP A 5 50.57 25.04 23.19
N LYS A 6 50.31 24.74 24.46
CA LYS A 6 49.15 24.02 24.96
C LYS A 6 47.87 24.80 24.72
N LEU A 7 46.91 24.12 24.11
CA LEU A 7 45.49 24.44 24.11
C LEU A 7 45.00 24.58 25.56
N PHE A 8 45.00 25.81 26.08
CA PHE A 8 44.38 26.16 27.35
C PHE A 8 42.90 26.43 27.09
N LEU A 9 42.07 25.41 27.31
CA LEU A 9 40.65 25.48 27.66
C LEU A 9 40.22 24.03 27.91
N LEU A 10 39.41 23.78 28.94
CA LEU A 10 38.93 22.46 29.43
C LEU A 10 39.68 21.84 30.64
N GLN A 11 40.44 22.59 31.44
CA GLN A 11 40.99 22.04 32.70
C GLN A 11 40.00 21.97 33.87
N ASN A 12 38.77 22.48 33.74
CA ASN A 12 37.81 22.56 34.85
C ASN A 12 36.39 22.05 34.53
N LEU A 13 36.24 21.08 33.60
CA LEU A 13 34.97 20.38 33.45
C LEU A 13 34.90 19.19 34.42
N LYS A 14 34.39 19.46 35.62
CA LYS A 14 33.93 18.39 36.51
C LYS A 14 32.64 17.83 35.91
N ILE A 15 32.76 16.77 35.11
CA ILE A 15 31.61 16.01 34.64
C ILE A 15 31.03 15.27 35.86
N VAL A 16 30.08 15.90 36.54
CA VAL A 16 29.21 15.23 37.50
C VAL A 16 28.24 14.37 36.67
N ARG A 17 28.65 13.14 36.35
CA ARG A 17 27.71 12.14 35.82
C ARG A 17 26.76 11.78 36.96
N ASN A 18 25.59 12.41 36.99
CA ASN A 18 24.53 11.98 37.87
C ASN A 18 24.07 10.58 37.42
N THR A 19 24.57 9.56 38.10
CA THR A 19 24.30 8.14 37.84
C THR A 19 22.80 7.82 37.89
N ASP A 20 22.04 8.60 38.66
CA ASP A 20 20.58 8.46 38.83
C ASP A 20 19.77 8.99 37.63
N GLU A 21 20.29 10.00 36.92
CA GLU A 21 19.68 10.48 35.65
C GLU A 21 19.97 9.51 34.50
N ARG A 22 21.19 8.97 34.44
CA ARG A 22 21.59 8.01 33.40
C ARG A 22 20.83 6.69 33.53
N SER A 23 20.59 6.20 34.74
CA SER A 23 19.78 4.99 34.97
C SER A 23 18.33 5.19 34.52
N LYS A 24 17.72 6.35 34.80
CA LYS A 24 16.36 6.69 34.35
C LYS A 24 16.24 6.77 32.83
N ILE A 25 17.22 7.37 32.15
CA ILE A 25 17.24 7.44 30.68
C ILE A 25 17.37 6.04 30.07
N ILE A 26 18.28 5.20 30.60
CA ILE A 26 18.46 3.82 30.14
C ILE A 26 17.18 3.01 30.36
N LEU A 27 16.52 3.15 31.51
CA LEU A 27 15.28 2.44 31.82
C LEU A 27 14.13 2.85 30.89
N LYS A 28 14.00 4.16 30.57
CA LYS A 28 13.03 4.65 29.60
C LYS A 28 13.28 4.12 28.20
N ALA A 29 14.54 4.12 27.74
CA ALA A 29 14.91 3.58 26.44
C ALA A 29 14.66 2.06 26.34
N PHE A 30 14.89 1.33 27.43
CA PHE A 30 14.58 -0.10 27.52
C PHE A 30 13.06 -0.34 27.48
N ALA A 31 12.27 0.42 28.24
CA ALA A 31 10.82 0.31 28.25
C ALA A 31 10.20 0.60 26.87
N ILE A 32 10.70 1.60 26.14
CA ILE A 32 10.24 1.91 24.79
C ILE A 32 10.62 0.78 23.82
N ASN A 33 11.86 0.29 23.84
CA ASN A 33 12.25 -0.85 23.00
C ASN A 33 11.44 -2.10 23.33
N MET A 34 11.12 -2.33 24.61
CA MET A 34 10.34 -3.49 25.05
C MET A 34 8.87 -3.35 24.63
N MET A 35 8.27 -2.15 24.70
CA MET A 35 6.93 -1.90 24.12
C MET A 35 6.91 -2.08 22.61
N VAL A 36 7.92 -1.60 21.90
CA VAL A 36 8.06 -1.77 20.45
C VAL A 36 8.21 -3.25 20.11
N LEU A 37 9.05 -3.99 20.83
CA LEU A 37 9.20 -5.44 20.69
C LEU A 37 7.88 -6.17 20.98
N MET A 38 7.18 -5.85 22.07
CA MET A 38 5.88 -6.45 22.38
C MET A 38 4.81 -6.12 21.33
N TYR A 39 4.83 -4.92 20.76
CA TYR A 39 3.96 -4.55 19.65
C TYR A 39 4.28 -5.38 18.39
N TYR A 40 5.56 -5.52 18.03
CA TYR A 40 5.98 -6.35 16.91
C TYR A 40 5.66 -7.84 17.14
N TYR A 41 5.99 -8.40 18.31
CA TYR A 41 5.69 -9.79 18.65
C TYR A 41 4.18 -10.04 18.72
N GLY A 42 3.40 -9.13 19.33
CA GLY A 42 1.94 -9.21 19.36
C GLY A 42 1.31 -9.18 17.97
N PHE A 43 1.83 -8.33 17.08
CA PHE A 43 1.43 -8.31 15.67
C PHE A 43 1.81 -9.60 14.93
N THR A 44 2.98 -10.18 15.22
CA THR A 44 3.37 -11.48 14.64
C THR A 44 2.48 -12.64 15.12
N GLU A 45 1.99 -12.60 16.35
CA GLU A 45 1.07 -13.61 16.88
C GLU A 45 -0.33 -13.44 16.29
N GLN A 46 -0.84 -12.21 16.14
CA GLN A 46 -2.11 -11.96 15.43
C GLN A 46 -2.06 -12.46 13.98
N THR A 47 -0.95 -12.24 13.28
CA THR A 47 -0.79 -12.71 11.89
C THR A 47 -0.69 -14.23 11.79
N LYS A 48 -0.02 -14.91 12.74
CA LYS A 48 -0.05 -16.38 12.84
C LYS A 48 -1.45 -16.91 13.12
N GLN A 49 -2.15 -16.31 14.09
CA GLN A 49 -3.51 -16.72 14.47
C GLN A 49 -4.50 -16.55 13.31
N PHE A 50 -4.40 -15.45 12.55
CA PHE A 50 -5.20 -15.26 11.34
C PHE A 50 -4.87 -16.30 10.25
N ARG A 51 -3.59 -16.67 10.10
CA ARG A 51 -3.14 -17.69 9.15
C ARG A 51 -3.57 -19.12 9.53
N GLU A 52 -3.67 -19.42 10.82
CA GLU A 52 -4.23 -20.69 11.32
C GLU A 52 -5.75 -20.71 11.22
N LEU A 53 -6.43 -19.61 11.55
CA LEU A 53 -7.86 -19.46 11.33
C LEU A 53 -8.20 -19.65 9.85
N SER A 54 -7.49 -18.98 8.94
CA SER A 54 -7.64 -19.14 7.50
C SER A 54 -7.36 -20.57 7.00
N ARG A 55 -6.60 -21.39 7.73
CA ARG A 55 -6.37 -22.80 7.40
C ARG A 55 -7.53 -23.71 7.84
N ASN A 56 -8.23 -23.34 8.91
CA ASN A 56 -9.35 -24.08 9.47
C ASN A 56 -10.74 -23.53 9.08
N THR A 57 -10.78 -22.47 8.28
CA THR A 57 -12.01 -21.82 7.82
C THR A 57 -11.96 -21.69 6.30
N ASP A 58 -13.13 -21.65 5.65
CA ASP A 58 -13.22 -21.40 4.20
C ASP A 58 -13.01 -19.90 3.88
N LEU A 59 -12.05 -19.25 4.54
CA LEU A 59 -11.72 -17.84 4.30
C LEU A 59 -10.93 -17.70 3.00
N ILE A 60 -11.05 -16.52 2.41
CA ILE A 60 -10.23 -16.14 1.26
C ILE A 60 -8.86 -15.73 1.81
N PRO A 61 -7.75 -16.28 1.30
CA PRO A 61 -6.43 -15.87 1.76
C PRO A 61 -6.22 -14.37 1.53
N PRO A 62 -5.49 -13.69 2.44
CA PRO A 62 -5.20 -12.28 2.26
C PRO A 62 -4.30 -12.07 1.03
N TYR A 63 -4.39 -10.90 0.41
CA TYR A 63 -3.55 -10.49 -0.73
C TYR A 63 -3.65 -11.36 -2.00
N ILE A 64 -4.82 -11.94 -2.31
CA ILE A 64 -5.04 -12.53 -3.64
C ILE A 64 -4.79 -11.47 -4.71
N ASN A 65 -3.81 -11.75 -5.55
CA ASN A 65 -3.43 -10.87 -6.64
C ASN A 65 -4.24 -11.22 -7.89
N ILE A 66 -5.35 -10.50 -8.08
CA ILE A 66 -6.17 -10.61 -9.30
C ILE A 66 -5.55 -9.83 -10.44
N ARG A 67 -5.18 -8.59 -10.15
CA ARG A 67 -4.53 -7.68 -11.09
C ARG A 67 -3.75 -6.65 -10.29
N SER A 68 -2.49 -6.48 -10.65
CA SER A 68 -1.63 -5.44 -10.08
C SER A 68 -1.56 -4.25 -11.04
N ASP A 69 -2.21 -3.14 -10.69
CA ASP A 69 -2.05 -1.88 -11.39
C ASP A 69 -0.80 -1.18 -10.84
N LEU A 70 0.36 -1.35 -11.49
CA LEU A 70 1.64 -0.83 -11.01
C LEU A 70 2.10 0.36 -11.84
N PHE A 71 2.43 1.46 -11.18
CA PHE A 71 2.84 2.71 -11.82
C PHE A 71 4.23 3.12 -11.36
N ILE A 72 5.10 3.51 -12.29
CA ILE A 72 6.50 3.82 -11.98
C ILE A 72 6.84 5.29 -12.25
N ALA A 73 7.65 5.87 -11.37
CA ALA A 73 8.34 7.14 -11.60
C ALA A 73 9.85 6.95 -11.37
N PRO A 74 10.60 6.55 -12.42
CA PRO A 74 12.01 6.16 -12.29
C PRO A 74 12.91 7.28 -11.76
N LYS A 75 12.63 8.53 -12.17
CA LYS A 75 13.34 9.75 -11.71
C LYS A 75 13.39 9.86 -10.18
N TYR A 76 12.35 9.38 -9.51
CA TYR A 76 12.19 9.43 -8.06
C TYR A 76 12.46 8.09 -7.37
N GLY A 77 12.76 7.03 -8.13
CA GLY A 77 12.99 5.70 -7.58
C GLY A 77 11.77 5.13 -6.85
N ILE A 78 10.55 5.38 -7.35
CA ILE A 78 9.31 4.91 -6.72
C ILE A 78 8.45 4.04 -7.66
N LEU A 79 7.78 3.06 -7.07
CA LEU A 79 6.78 2.20 -7.70
C LEU A 79 5.52 2.18 -6.82
N ALA A 80 4.38 2.50 -7.41
CA ALA A 80 3.11 2.53 -6.70
C ALA A 80 2.18 1.41 -7.16
N CYS A 81 1.50 0.74 -6.22
CA CYS A 81 0.40 -0.17 -6.53
C CYS A 81 -0.94 0.57 -6.36
N GLY A 82 -1.66 0.71 -7.47
CA GLY A 82 -2.99 1.31 -7.54
C GLY A 82 -4.09 0.32 -7.17
N ILE A 83 -4.31 0.16 -5.88
CA ILE A 83 -5.42 -0.64 -5.38
C ILE A 83 -6.75 0.07 -5.65
N ARG A 84 -7.60 -0.54 -6.48
CA ARG A 84 -8.92 -0.01 -6.83
C ARG A 84 -9.70 0.33 -5.56
N LYS A 85 -10.38 1.48 -5.59
CA LYS A 85 -11.17 2.05 -4.47
C LYS A 85 -10.37 2.49 -3.23
N SER A 86 -9.03 2.47 -3.30
CA SER A 86 -8.11 3.02 -2.29
C SER A 86 -7.37 4.25 -2.83
N MET A 87 -8.10 5.34 -3.11
CA MET A 87 -7.56 6.56 -3.75
C MET A 87 -6.82 6.30 -5.08
N SER A 88 -7.13 5.21 -5.79
CA SER A 88 -6.41 4.79 -7.00
C SER A 88 -6.37 5.86 -8.10
N GLN A 89 -7.45 6.63 -8.27
CA GLN A 89 -7.49 7.68 -9.29
C GLN A 89 -6.48 8.80 -9.01
N LEU A 90 -6.43 9.27 -7.76
CA LEU A 90 -5.48 10.29 -7.32
C LEU A 90 -4.04 9.76 -7.42
N LEU A 91 -3.82 8.51 -7.00
CA LEU A 91 -2.51 7.88 -7.11
C LEU A 91 -2.01 7.83 -8.56
N ILE A 92 -2.84 7.41 -9.51
CA ILE A 92 -2.47 7.36 -10.93
C ILE A 92 -2.08 8.75 -11.43
N ASN A 93 -2.83 9.79 -11.03
CA ASN A 93 -2.55 11.16 -11.47
C ASN A 93 -1.26 11.70 -10.86
N ILE A 94 -1.00 11.42 -9.57
CA ILE A 94 0.28 11.74 -8.90
C ILE A 94 1.43 11.02 -9.61
N MET A 95 1.30 9.72 -9.85
CA MET A 95 2.35 8.94 -10.51
C MET A 95 2.59 9.42 -11.95
N CYS A 96 1.55 9.81 -12.67
CA CYS A 96 1.68 10.38 -14.02
C CYS A 96 2.47 11.70 -13.99
N LEU A 97 2.13 12.60 -13.06
CA LEU A 97 2.88 13.83 -12.84
C LEU A 97 4.36 13.52 -12.56
N LEU A 98 4.64 12.59 -11.64
CA LEU A 98 6.01 12.23 -11.26
C LEU A 98 6.77 11.47 -12.35
N HIS A 99 6.06 10.78 -13.25
CA HIS A 99 6.64 10.09 -14.39
C HIS A 99 7.13 11.08 -15.46
N ASN A 100 6.32 12.08 -15.80
CA ASN A 100 6.68 13.12 -16.76
C ASN A 100 5.98 14.46 -16.48
N GLU A 101 6.62 15.28 -15.65
CA GLU A 101 6.09 16.57 -15.19
C GLU A 101 5.85 17.55 -16.33
N THR A 102 6.80 17.63 -17.28
CA THR A 102 6.75 18.54 -18.43
C THR A 102 5.52 18.24 -19.28
N GLU A 103 5.28 16.96 -19.57
CA GLU A 103 4.14 16.54 -20.39
C GLU A 103 2.82 16.70 -19.64
N PHE A 104 2.79 16.37 -18.35
CA PHE A 104 1.61 16.60 -17.50
C PHE A 104 1.18 18.07 -17.50
N GLN A 105 2.14 18.99 -17.37
CA GLN A 105 1.89 20.44 -17.41
C GLN A 105 1.53 20.93 -18.83
N ARG A 106 2.22 20.44 -19.87
CA ARG A 106 1.94 20.80 -21.27
C ARG A 106 0.50 20.48 -21.67
N GLN A 107 -0.06 19.41 -21.11
CA GLN A 107 -1.44 18.99 -21.32
C GLN A 107 -2.46 19.67 -20.41
N ASN A 108 -2.03 20.61 -19.56
CA ASN A 108 -2.87 21.30 -18.58
C ASN A 108 -3.68 20.33 -17.71
N ARG A 109 -3.04 19.25 -17.25
CA ARG A 109 -3.68 18.20 -16.47
C ARG A 109 -3.87 18.60 -15.02
N SER A 110 -4.90 18.04 -14.41
CA SER A 110 -5.18 18.19 -12.98
C SER A 110 -5.08 16.85 -12.25
N LEU A 111 -4.72 16.90 -10.96
CA LEU A 111 -4.77 15.73 -10.09
C LEU A 111 -6.20 15.20 -9.89
N ASN A 112 -7.22 15.98 -10.24
CA ASN A 112 -8.63 15.59 -10.18
C ASN A 112 -9.17 14.99 -11.48
N ASP A 113 -8.36 14.88 -12.54
CA ASP A 113 -8.81 14.34 -13.83
C ASP A 113 -9.21 12.86 -13.72
N THR A 114 -10.29 12.49 -14.40
CA THR A 114 -10.81 11.12 -14.42
C THR A 114 -10.13 10.25 -15.48
N TRP A 115 -10.24 8.93 -15.35
CA TRP A 115 -9.67 7.95 -16.27
C TRP A 115 -10.20 8.03 -17.72
N MET A 116 -11.27 8.81 -17.96
CA MET A 116 -11.93 8.94 -19.27
C MET A 116 -11.28 9.94 -20.23
N SER A 117 -10.28 10.71 -19.78
CA SER A 117 -9.56 11.63 -20.67
C SER A 117 -8.41 10.91 -21.41
N ASP A 118 -8.09 11.26 -22.65
CA ASP A 118 -6.95 10.70 -23.39
C ASP A 118 -5.60 11.08 -22.76
N ARG A 119 -5.08 10.22 -21.86
CA ARG A 119 -3.85 10.47 -21.08
C ARG A 119 -2.61 10.07 -21.87
N VAL A 120 -1.51 10.82 -21.71
CA VAL A 120 -0.17 10.31 -22.05
C VAL A 120 0.24 9.17 -21.13
N CYS A 121 0.01 9.33 -19.83
CA CYS A 121 0.14 8.24 -18.88
C CYS A 121 -1.12 7.37 -18.94
N SER A 122 -1.22 6.58 -20.00
CA SER A 122 -2.29 5.60 -20.18
C SER A 122 -1.92 4.31 -19.46
N HIS A 123 -2.94 3.54 -19.07
CA HIS A 123 -2.75 2.12 -18.71
C HIS A 123 -2.18 1.28 -19.87
N LYS A 124 -2.09 1.85 -21.07
CA LYS A 124 -1.47 1.22 -22.25
C LYS A 124 0.01 1.56 -22.41
N ASP A 125 0.52 2.55 -21.67
CA ASP A 125 1.93 2.94 -21.77
C ASP A 125 2.78 1.98 -20.91
N PRO A 126 3.59 1.09 -21.52
CA PRO A 126 4.39 0.12 -20.78
C PRO A 126 5.58 0.75 -20.05
N HIS A 127 5.89 2.03 -20.32
CA HIS A 127 6.92 2.77 -19.57
C HIS A 127 6.36 3.35 -18.27
N PHE A 128 5.05 3.54 -18.19
CA PHE A 128 4.35 4.07 -17.02
C PHE A 128 3.63 2.98 -16.22
N HIS A 129 2.86 2.12 -16.89
CA HIS A 129 2.10 1.01 -16.30
C HIS A 129 2.88 -0.28 -16.47
N ILE A 130 3.47 -0.77 -15.38
CA ILE A 130 4.43 -1.88 -15.40
C ILE A 130 3.70 -3.21 -15.19
N PRO A 131 3.88 -4.21 -16.07
CA PRO A 131 3.39 -5.56 -15.81
C PRO A 131 4.03 -6.13 -14.54
N GLN A 132 3.25 -6.84 -13.73
CA GLN A 132 3.77 -7.45 -12.49
C GLN A 132 5.01 -8.33 -12.71
N LYS A 133 5.05 -9.07 -13.82
CA LYS A 133 6.19 -9.93 -14.19
C LYS A 133 7.49 -9.15 -14.45
N SER A 134 7.38 -7.85 -14.72
CA SER A 134 8.50 -6.96 -15.01
C SER A 134 8.97 -6.19 -13.78
N VAL A 135 8.32 -6.31 -12.63
CA VAL A 135 8.66 -5.51 -11.44
C VAL A 135 10.07 -5.78 -10.94
N ASP A 136 10.54 -7.02 -11.04
CA ASP A 136 11.86 -7.42 -10.54
C ASP A 136 13.00 -6.94 -11.43
N SER A 137 12.73 -6.48 -12.67
CA SER A 137 13.75 -5.83 -13.49
C SER A 137 14.09 -4.42 -13.01
N TYR A 138 13.23 -3.82 -12.16
CA TYR A 138 13.47 -2.50 -11.59
C TYR A 138 14.06 -2.62 -10.18
N GLN A 139 15.39 -2.44 -10.10
CA GLN A 139 16.12 -2.43 -8.84
C GLN A 139 16.01 -1.09 -8.12
N ASN A 140 16.17 -1.12 -6.79
CA ASN A 140 16.26 0.08 -5.93
C ASN A 140 15.03 1.01 -5.96
N LEU A 141 13.83 0.46 -6.20
CA LEU A 141 12.59 1.22 -6.10
C LEU A 141 11.98 1.12 -4.70
N THR A 142 11.55 2.27 -4.18
CA THR A 142 10.66 2.33 -3.02
C THR A 142 9.24 1.99 -3.47
N ARG A 143 8.69 0.90 -2.93
CA ARG A 143 7.38 0.37 -3.30
C ARG A 143 6.34 0.81 -2.27
N PHE A 144 5.20 1.34 -2.72
CA PHE A 144 4.14 1.76 -1.81
C PHE A 144 2.74 1.54 -2.40
N ALA A 145 1.73 1.55 -1.53
CA ALA A 145 0.33 1.52 -1.89
C ALA A 145 -0.46 2.34 -0.88
N PHE A 146 -1.52 3.01 -1.34
CA PHE A 146 -2.52 3.55 -0.43
C PHE A 146 -3.48 2.44 -0.03
N ILE A 147 -3.59 2.22 1.28
CA ILE A 147 -4.55 1.30 1.87
C ILE A 147 -5.70 2.12 2.44
N ARG A 148 -6.92 1.63 2.28
CA ARG A 148 -8.14 2.25 2.82
C ARG A 148 -8.77 1.29 3.82
N ASP A 149 -9.59 1.77 4.74
CA ASP A 149 -10.42 0.88 5.56
C ASP A 149 -11.23 -0.10 4.68
N PRO A 150 -11.28 -1.42 5.01
CA PRO A 150 -12.03 -2.42 4.24
C PRO A 150 -13.51 -2.09 4.03
N PHE A 151 -14.18 -1.55 5.04
CA PHE A 151 -15.61 -1.26 4.98
C PHE A 151 -15.86 -0.07 4.07
N ASP A 152 -15.10 1.00 4.24
CA ASP A 152 -15.17 2.17 3.36
C ASP A 152 -14.91 1.81 1.89
N ARG A 153 -13.93 0.92 1.68
CA ARG A 153 -13.60 0.42 0.35
C ARG A 153 -14.74 -0.40 -0.24
N PHE A 154 -15.35 -1.29 0.55
CA PHE A 154 -16.54 -2.05 0.16
C PHE A 154 -17.71 -1.13 -0.18
N ILE A 155 -18.01 -0.13 0.64
CA ILE A 155 -19.10 0.83 0.36
C ILE A 155 -18.82 1.59 -0.94
N SER A 156 -17.59 2.04 -1.17
CA SER A 156 -17.20 2.71 -2.42
C SER A 156 -17.33 1.80 -3.64
N PHE A 157 -16.98 0.52 -3.49
CA PHE A 157 -17.21 -0.52 -4.51
C PHE A 157 -18.71 -0.72 -4.78
N TYR A 158 -19.51 -0.96 -3.74
CA TYR A 158 -20.94 -1.25 -3.84
C TYR A 158 -21.70 -0.10 -4.50
N LEU A 159 -21.50 1.14 -4.03
CA LEU A 159 -22.19 2.30 -4.59
C LEU A 159 -21.82 2.52 -6.06
N HIS A 160 -20.55 2.39 -6.42
CA HIS A 160 -20.12 2.59 -7.79
C HIS A 160 -20.54 1.44 -8.71
N ILE A 161 -20.07 0.23 -8.44
CA ILE A 161 -20.20 -0.91 -9.36
C ILE A 161 -21.59 -1.55 -9.24
N CYS A 162 -22.10 -1.74 -8.02
CA CYS A 162 -23.36 -2.46 -7.84
C CYS A 162 -24.58 -1.57 -8.01
N LYS A 163 -24.55 -0.34 -7.49
CA LYS A 163 -25.72 0.56 -7.52
C LYS A 163 -25.77 1.43 -8.76
N ASN A 164 -24.71 2.19 -9.03
CA ASN A 164 -24.70 3.12 -10.16
C ASN A 164 -24.58 2.38 -11.49
N ASP A 165 -23.62 1.45 -11.59
CA ASP A 165 -23.35 0.71 -12.83
C ASP A 165 -24.23 -0.55 -13.00
N LYS A 166 -25.00 -0.92 -11.96
CA LYS A 166 -25.84 -2.14 -11.92
C LYS A 166 -25.09 -3.44 -12.27
N GLY A 167 -23.80 -3.51 -11.95
CA GLY A 167 -22.90 -4.57 -12.40
C GLY A 167 -22.84 -5.83 -11.51
N CYS A 168 -23.56 -5.89 -10.38
CA CYS A 168 -23.38 -6.94 -9.37
C CYS A 168 -24.47 -8.02 -9.38
N TRP A 169 -24.37 -8.97 -10.32
CA TRP A 169 -25.13 -10.25 -10.40
C TRP A 169 -26.64 -10.13 -10.08
N ASP A 170 -27.28 -9.05 -10.52
CA ASP A 170 -28.69 -8.74 -10.28
C ASP A 170 -29.11 -8.77 -8.80
N CYS A 171 -28.18 -8.53 -7.88
CA CYS A 171 -28.47 -8.46 -6.43
C CYS A 171 -29.36 -7.28 -6.03
N GLY A 172 -29.60 -6.33 -6.94
CA GLY A 172 -30.32 -5.09 -6.65
C GLY A 172 -29.72 -4.37 -5.44
N ASP A 173 -30.55 -4.18 -4.41
CA ASP A 173 -30.18 -3.45 -3.20
C ASP A 173 -29.62 -4.34 -2.08
N ASN A 174 -29.60 -5.66 -2.28
CA ASN A 174 -29.22 -6.61 -1.25
C ASN A 174 -27.68 -6.71 -1.11
N MET A 175 -27.11 -6.00 -0.13
CA MET A 175 -25.67 -6.06 0.17
C MET A 175 -25.20 -7.46 0.59
N ARG A 176 -26.05 -8.27 1.24
CA ARG A 176 -25.71 -9.64 1.62
C ARG A 176 -25.49 -10.50 0.38
N CYS A 177 -26.37 -10.40 -0.62
CA CYS A 177 -26.19 -11.05 -1.93
C CYS A 177 -24.85 -10.64 -2.57
N VAL A 178 -24.51 -9.34 -2.55
CA VAL A 178 -23.24 -8.87 -3.13
C VAL A 178 -22.04 -9.48 -2.40
N VAL A 179 -22.02 -9.48 -1.07
CA VAL A 179 -20.93 -10.07 -0.28
C VAL A 179 -20.79 -11.56 -0.56
N GLU A 180 -21.89 -12.31 -0.61
CA GLU A 180 -21.90 -13.74 -0.93
C GLU A 180 -21.36 -14.02 -2.34
N LYS A 181 -21.76 -13.23 -3.34
CA LYS A 181 -21.29 -13.40 -4.73
C LYS A 181 -19.82 -13.02 -4.89
N VAL A 182 -19.37 -11.94 -4.25
CA VAL A 182 -17.94 -11.60 -4.21
C VAL A 182 -17.15 -12.73 -3.58
N TYR A 183 -17.60 -13.26 -2.45
CA TYR A 183 -16.93 -14.38 -1.79
C TYR A 183 -16.79 -15.60 -2.71
N ILE A 184 -17.89 -16.04 -3.34
CA ILE A 184 -17.89 -17.16 -4.28
C ILE A 184 -16.93 -16.90 -5.45
N SER A 185 -16.98 -15.71 -6.03
CA SER A 185 -16.13 -15.34 -7.17
C SER A 185 -14.65 -15.36 -6.82
N LEU A 186 -14.27 -14.77 -5.69
CA LEU A 186 -12.89 -14.75 -5.21
C LEU A 186 -12.37 -16.13 -4.80
N LYS A 187 -13.21 -17.00 -4.22
CA LYS A 187 -12.86 -18.40 -3.94
C LYS A 187 -12.67 -19.21 -5.22
N ASN A 188 -13.46 -18.94 -6.27
CA ASN A 188 -13.24 -19.57 -7.56
C ASN A 188 -11.93 -19.12 -8.20
N TYR A 189 -11.61 -17.82 -8.11
CA TYR A 189 -10.32 -17.29 -8.56
C TYR A 189 -9.14 -17.90 -7.78
N GLU A 190 -9.27 -18.05 -6.46
CA GLU A 190 -8.25 -18.70 -5.63
C GLU A 190 -7.91 -20.12 -6.13
N ARG A 191 -8.93 -20.90 -6.51
CA ARG A 191 -8.75 -22.28 -6.99
C ARG A 191 -8.14 -22.34 -8.39
N ASN A 192 -8.41 -21.35 -9.24
CA ASN A 192 -7.90 -21.28 -10.60
C ASN A 192 -7.50 -19.84 -10.95
N PRO A 193 -6.30 -19.38 -10.54
CA PRO A 193 -5.92 -17.98 -10.67
C PRO A 193 -5.57 -17.64 -12.13
N ASP A 194 -6.52 -17.03 -12.82
CA ASP A 194 -6.33 -16.50 -14.17
C ASP A 194 -6.95 -15.10 -14.29
N GLU A 195 -6.10 -14.07 -14.43
CA GLU A 195 -6.54 -12.67 -14.60
C GLU A 195 -7.53 -12.51 -15.76
N ALA A 196 -7.40 -13.29 -16.85
CA ALA A 196 -8.29 -13.23 -18.00
C ALA A 196 -9.73 -13.64 -17.65
N THR A 197 -9.91 -14.48 -16.63
CA THR A 197 -11.22 -14.92 -16.14
C THR A 197 -11.81 -14.00 -15.07
N SER A 198 -11.01 -13.06 -14.53
CA SER A 198 -11.48 -12.12 -13.50
C SER A 198 -12.44 -11.08 -14.08
N SER A 199 -13.59 -10.91 -13.43
CA SER A 199 -14.58 -9.93 -13.84
C SER A 199 -14.19 -8.51 -13.43
N LEU A 200 -14.87 -7.51 -14.02
CA LEU A 200 -14.75 -6.12 -13.58
C LEU A 200 -15.08 -5.97 -12.08
N VAL A 201 -16.05 -6.75 -11.61
CA VAL A 201 -16.49 -6.75 -10.21
C VAL A 201 -15.37 -7.28 -9.32
N ASP A 202 -14.74 -8.40 -9.69
CA ASP A 202 -13.62 -8.99 -8.94
C ASP A 202 -12.44 -8.02 -8.82
N ARG A 203 -12.09 -7.33 -9.90
CA ARG A 203 -10.98 -6.36 -9.93
C ARG A 203 -11.25 -5.11 -9.08
N HIS A 204 -12.51 -4.77 -8.84
CA HIS A 204 -12.88 -3.65 -7.96
C HIS A 204 -13.14 -4.08 -6.52
N ALA A 205 -13.57 -5.33 -6.33
CA ALA A 205 -13.75 -5.95 -5.03
C ALA A 205 -12.39 -6.35 -4.44
N ALA A 206 -11.57 -7.15 -5.11
CA ALA A 206 -10.29 -7.58 -4.55
C ALA A 206 -9.24 -6.45 -4.53
N PRO A 207 -8.36 -6.42 -3.52
CA PRO A 207 -8.41 -7.16 -2.25
C PRO A 207 -9.32 -6.47 -1.21
N ILE A 208 -10.44 -7.08 -0.79
CA ILE A 208 -11.33 -6.50 0.26
C ILE A 208 -10.69 -6.60 1.65
N SER A 209 -9.96 -7.67 1.91
CA SER A 209 -9.24 -7.90 3.17
C SER A 209 -7.75 -7.64 3.01
N TRP A 210 -7.19 -6.87 3.94
CA TRP A 210 -5.75 -6.74 4.19
C TRP A 210 -5.37 -7.69 5.33
#